data_AF-A0A930L553-F1
#
_entry.id   AF-A0A930L553-F1
#
_cell.length_a   1.000
_cell.length_b   1.000
_cell.length_c   1.000
_cell.angle_alpha   90.00
_cell.angle_beta   90.00
_cell.angle_gamma   90.00
#
_symmetry.space_group_name_H-M   'P 1'
#
loop_
_entity.id
_entity.type
_entity.pdbx_description
1 polymer ?
#
loop_
_entity_poly.entity_id
_entity_poly.type
_entity_poly.pdbx_seq_one_letter_code
_entity_poly.pdbx_strand_id
1 'polypeptide(L)' 'MSTPSTHTDNSNSSITPEESLKFVEAGMNLAGHVITDPHLQELLRQLAHHEISFEEYDAATTRYIMGDA' A
#
# COMPACT_ATOMS: atom_id res chain seq x y z
N MET A 1 9.61 42.83 -15.45
CA MET A 1 9.94 41.90 -14.35
C MET A 1 8.85 40.86 -14.33
N SER A 2 9.17 39.61 -14.67
CA SER A 2 8.19 38.53 -14.76
C SER A 2 7.99 37.90 -13.40
N THR A 3 6.74 37.89 -12.91
CA THR A 3 6.35 37.19 -11.69
C THR A 3 6.57 35.69 -11.88
N PRO A 4 7.12 34.96 -10.88
CA PRO A 4 7.06 33.51 -10.90
C PRO A 4 5.61 33.11 -10.69
N SER A 5 4.96 32.66 -11.76
CA SER A 5 3.71 31.92 -11.64
C SER A 5 4.04 30.66 -10.86
N THR A 6 3.64 30.62 -9.58
CA THR A 6 3.54 29.38 -8.82
C THR A 6 2.61 28.49 -9.61
N HIS A 7 3.20 27.56 -10.37
CA HIS A 7 2.48 26.50 -11.04
C HIS A 7 1.93 25.63 -9.91
N THR A 8 0.70 25.93 -9.50
CA THR A 8 -0.11 25.01 -8.71
C THR A 8 -0.31 23.81 -9.62
N ASP A 9 0.58 22.83 -9.49
CA ASP A 9 0.39 21.50 -10.02
C ASP A 9 -0.77 20.90 -9.25
N ASN A 10 -1.96 21.23 -9.71
CA ASN A 10 -3.22 20.66 -9.26
C ASN A 10 -3.39 19.28 -9.89
N SER A 11 -2.29 18.51 -9.94
CA SER A 11 -2.33 17.11 -10.28
C SER A 11 -3.12 16.44 -9.18
N ASN A 12 -4.28 15.92 -9.58
CA ASN A 12 -5.05 14.92 -8.89
C ASN A 12 -4.16 13.69 -8.66
N SER A 13 -3.18 13.80 -7.76
CA SER A 13 -2.20 12.79 -7.40
C SER A 13 -2.87 11.74 -6.54
N SER A 14 -3.87 11.09 -7.13
CA SER A 14 -4.38 9.82 -6.65
C SER A 14 -3.22 8.85 -6.78
N ILE A 15 -2.54 8.59 -5.66
CA ILE A 15 -1.52 7.54 -5.58
C ILE A 15 -2.16 6.29 -6.17
N THR A 16 -1.51 5.71 -7.18
CA THR A 16 -2.07 4.51 -7.79
C THR A 16 -1.92 3.33 -6.83
N PRO A 17 -2.74 2.29 -6.93
CA PRO A 17 -2.58 1.06 -6.15
C PRO A 17 -1.13 0.53 -6.22
N GLU A 18 -0.52 0.60 -7.40
CA GLU A 18 0.85 0.13 -7.64
C GLU A 18 1.90 1.01 -6.94
N GLU A 19 1.70 2.33 -6.89
CA GLU A 19 2.57 3.23 -6.13
C GLU A 19 2.45 2.99 -4.62
N SER A 20 1.24 2.76 -4.13
CA SER A 20 0.99 2.40 -2.73
C SER A 20 1.71 1.10 -2.36
N LEU A 21 1.61 0.06 -3.20
CA LEU A 21 2.27 -1.22 -2.99
C LEU A 21 3.80 -1.09 -2.98
N LYS A 22 4.38 -0.33 -3.91
CA LYS A 22 5.83 -0.07 -3.93
C LYS A 22 6.31 0.68 -2.69
N PHE A 23 5.51 1.61 -2.18
CA PHE A 23 5.84 2.33 -0.96
C PHE A 23 5.83 1.39 0.26
N VAL A 24 4.81 0.52 0.37
CA VAL A 24 4.75 -0.50 1.41
C VAL A 24 5.93 -1.46 1.32
N GLU A 25 6.25 -1.96 0.12
CA GLU A 25 7.41 -2.83 -0.11
C GLU A 25 8.71 -2.16 0.30
N ALA A 26 8.93 -0.91 -0.09
CA ALA A 26 10.13 -0.15 0.27
C ALA A 26 10.21 0.09 1.79
N GLY A 27 9.10 0.42 2.44
CA GLY A 27 9.02 0.60 3.90
C GLY A 27 9.35 -0.69 4.66
N MET A 28 8.82 -1.82 4.21
CA MET A 28 9.11 -3.13 4.81
C MET A 28 10.58 -3.51 4.60
N ASN A 29 11.12 -3.35 3.38
CA ASN A 29 12.53 -3.62 3.09
C ASN A 29 13.46 -2.74 3.94
N LEU A 30 13.10 -1.46 4.15
CA LEU A 30 13.85 -0.55 5.03
C LEU A 30 13.85 -1.03 6.49
N ALA A 31 12.74 -1.60 6.97
CA ALA A 31 12.66 -2.25 8.27
C ALA A 31 13.40 -3.61 8.33
N GLY A 32 14.05 -4.02 7.23
CA GLY A 32 14.72 -5.32 7.10
C GLY A 32 13.74 -6.49 7.01
N HIS A 33 12.49 -6.23 6.63
CA HIS A 33 11.43 -7.22 6.51
C HIS A 33 11.02 -7.35 5.05
N VAL A 34 11.14 -8.55 4.48
CA VAL A 34 10.69 -8.83 3.12
C VAL A 34 9.45 -9.69 3.21
N ILE A 35 8.33 -9.22 2.65
CA ILE A 35 7.13 -10.05 2.52
C ILE A 35 7.40 -11.04 1.38
N THR A 36 7.85 -12.23 1.72
CA THR A 36 8.10 -13.32 0.77
C THR A 36 6.88 -14.22 0.58
N ASP A 37 5.87 -14.07 1.42
CA ASP A 37 4.67 -14.89 1.37
C ASP A 37 3.71 -14.40 0.27
N PRO A 38 3.34 -15.27 -0.69
CA PRO A 38 2.48 -14.86 -1.81
C PRO A 38 1.05 -14.56 -1.39
N HIS A 39 0.56 -15.12 -0.27
CA HIS A 39 -0.80 -14.84 0.21
C HIS A 39 -0.88 -13.43 0.83
N LEU A 40 0.11 -13.04 1.62
CA LEU A 40 0.21 -11.69 2.18
C LEU A 40 0.38 -10.62 1.08
N GLN A 41 1.10 -10.93 0.01
CA GLN A 41 1.21 -10.04 -1.15
C GLN A 41 -0.14 -9.85 -1.86
N GLU A 42 -0.93 -10.91 -2.00
CA GLU A 42 -2.26 -10.83 -2.61
C GLU A 42 -3.24 -10.03 -1.74
N LEU A 43 -3.20 -10.20 -0.41
CA LEU A 43 -4.00 -9.38 0.51
C LEU A 43 -3.66 -7.88 0.40
N LEU A 44 -2.37 -7.54 0.30
CA LEU A 44 -1.93 -6.16 0.07
C LEU A 44 -2.41 -5.63 -1.28
N ARG A 45 -2.36 -6.45 -2.34
CA ARG A 45 -2.90 -6.11 -3.66
C ARG A 45 -4.39 -5.76 -3.53
N GLN A 46 -5.18 -6.65 -2.92
CA GLN A 46 -6.62 -6.44 -2.74
C GLN A 46 -6.93 -5.16 -1.96
N LEU A 47 -6.17 -4.87 -0.91
CA LEU A 47 -6.29 -3.63 -0.14
C LEU A 47 -5.98 -2.40 -1.01
N ALA A 48 -4.90 -2.45 -1.79
CA ALA A 48 -4.49 -1.34 -2.68
C ALA A 48 -5.50 -1.07 -3.79
N HIS A 49 -6.18 -2.10 -4.31
CA HIS A 49 -7.26 -1.96 -5.30
C HIS A 49 -8.63 -1.67 -4.68
N HIS A 50 -8.73 -1.50 -3.36
CA HIS A 50 -9.99 -1.33 -2.63
C HIS A 50 -10.98 -2.49 -2.83
N GLU A 51 -10.48 -3.70 -3.12
CA GLU A 51 -11.27 -4.93 -3.21
C GLU A 51 -11.68 -5.43 -1.81
N ILE A 52 -10.86 -5.14 -0.80
CA ILE A 52 -11.13 -5.38 0.61
C ILE A 52 -10.87 -4.11 1.42
N SER A 53 -11.59 -3.95 2.53
CA SER A 53 -11.31 -2.90 3.51
C SER A 53 -10.05 -3.20 4.34
N PHE A 54 -9.53 -2.19 5.02
CA PHE A 54 -8.41 -2.37 5.95
C PHE A 54 -8.76 -3.35 7.10
N GLU A 55 -10.00 -3.31 7.61
CA GLU A 55 -10.44 -4.23 8.67
C GLU A 55 -10.46 -5.69 8.18
N GLU A 56 -10.90 -5.92 6.94
CA GLU A 56 -10.88 -7.25 6.32
C GLU A 56 -9.45 -7.72 6.07
N TYR A 57 -8.58 -6.83 5.59
CA TYR A 57 -7.16 -7.12 5.42
C TYR A 57 -6.49 -7.51 6.75
N ASP A 58 -6.73 -6.75 7.83
CA ASP A 58 -6.14 -6.99 9.15
C ASP A 58 -6.63 -8.32 9.74
N ALA A 59 -7.94 -8.60 9.65
CA ALA A 59 -8.51 -9.86 10.09
C ALA A 59 -7.99 -11.06 9.29
N ALA A 60 -7.91 -10.96 7.95
CA ALA A 60 -7.39 -12.03 7.10
C ALA A 60 -5.91 -12.30 7.35
N THR A 61 -5.11 -11.24 7.45
CA THR A 61 -3.67 -11.32 7.74
C THR A 61 -3.42 -11.94 9.12
N THR A 62 -4.17 -11.50 10.14
CA THR A 62 -4.06 -12.03 11.51
C THR A 62 -4.41 -13.51 11.55
N ARG A 63 -5.53 -13.91 10.93
CA ARG A 63 -5.95 -15.31 10.86
C ARG A 63 -4.94 -16.19 10.10
N TYR A 64 -4.33 -15.65 9.05
CA TYR A 64 -3.31 -16.37 8.29
C TYR A 64 -2.02 -16.59 9.09
N ILE A 65 -1.55 -15.56 9.79
CA ILE A 65 -0.29 -15.60 10.54
C ILE A 65 -0.41 -16.35 11.87
N MET A 66 -1.47 -16.09 12.63
CA MET A 66 -1.68 -16.71 13.95
C MET A 66 -2.42 -18.07 13.86
N GLY A 67 -2.99 -18.39 12.70
CA GLY A 67 -3.90 -19.52 12.53
C GLY A 67 -5.31 -19.23 13.08
N ASP A 68 -6.26 -20.12 12.80
CA ASP A 68 -7.50 -20.18 13.59
C ASP A 68 -7.12 -20.57 15.02
N ALA A 69 -7.27 -19.63 15.96
CA ALA A 69 -7.10 -19.88 17.39
C ALA A 69 -8.22 -20.77 17.94
#